data_AF-A0A3M0WN18-F1
#
_entry.id   AF-A0A3M0WN18-F1
#
_cell.length_a   1.000
_cell.length_b   1.000
_cell.length_c   1.000
_cell.angle_alpha   90.00
_cell.angle_beta   90.00
_cell.angle_gamma   90.00
#
_symmetry.space_group_name_H-M   'P 1'
#
loop_
_entity.id
_entity.type
_entity.pdbx_description
1 polymer ?
#
loop_
_entity_poly.entity_id
_entity_poly.type
_entity_poly.pdbx_seq_one_letter_code
_entity_poly.pdbx_strand_id
1 'polypeptide(L)'
;MNREERMKNLIISLLFAVMLVSCGNKQETQEEKLPAGMHAGVIKEKIDTDSYAYLNVEEKGKTYWIAVPAMDIKEGEKVYFSKFMEMKNFHSKTLNRDFESILFVEDAAKTWKTTQGMSTLPEGHPNIKNKKDNEPIKVETPAGFVSVGDLFKNKSDLAGKTVKVKGKVVKYNPNIMGKNWIHIQDGTSFEGKGDILVTSQEKFNVGDVVSVQGTLVADKDFGAGYKYELLIEEGKIIK
;
A
#
# COMPACT_ATOMS: atom_id res chain seq x y z
N MET A 1 53.86 35.07 55.36
CA MET A 1 52.57 35.76 55.55
C MET A 1 51.73 35.58 54.30
N ASN A 2 50.56 34.92 54.31
CA ASN A 2 50.21 33.62 54.88
C ASN A 2 49.25 32.96 53.88
N ARG A 3 49.31 31.63 53.77
CA ARG A 3 48.53 30.79 52.83
C ARG A 3 47.00 30.86 53.06
N GLU A 4 46.54 31.65 54.02
CA GLU A 4 45.14 31.78 54.45
C GLU A 4 44.33 32.87 53.72
N GLU A 5 44.96 33.88 53.11
CA GLU A 5 44.19 34.95 52.43
C GLU A 5 43.67 34.56 51.05
N ARG A 6 44.24 33.54 50.40
CA ARG A 6 43.70 33.00 49.14
C ARG A 6 42.46 32.13 49.34
N MET A 7 42.13 31.76 50.58
CA MET A 7 40.99 30.89 50.88
C MET A 7 39.71 31.65 51.24
N LYS A 8 39.80 32.98 51.48
CA LYS A 8 38.63 33.82 51.81
C LYS A 8 37.88 34.38 50.60
N ASN A 9 38.52 34.48 49.44
CA ASN A 9 37.83 34.83 48.18
C ASN A 9 37.26 33.61 47.44
N LEU A 10 37.42 32.40 47.99
CA LEU A 10 36.84 31.16 47.47
C LEU A 10 35.56 30.73 48.21
N ILE A 11 35.17 31.44 49.27
CA ILE A 11 34.00 31.13 50.11
C ILE A 11 32.83 32.11 49.93
N ILE A 12 32.98 33.15 49.11
CA ILE A 12 31.91 34.12 48.78
C ILE A 12 31.60 34.06 47.28
N SER A 13 31.10 32.91 46.84
CA SER A 13 30.24 32.83 45.65
C SER A 13 29.29 31.64 45.83
N LEU A 14 28.64 31.64 46.99
CA LEU A 14 27.48 30.81 47.30
C LEU A 14 26.25 31.71 47.20
N LEU A 15 25.77 32.00 45.98
CA LEU A 15 24.37 32.38 45.76
C LEU A 15 24.00 32.37 44.26
N PHE A 16 23.99 31.21 43.62
CA PHE A 16 23.02 30.97 42.55
C PHE A 16 22.64 29.49 42.58
N ALA A 17 21.53 29.23 43.26
CA ALA A 17 20.83 27.97 43.21
C ALA A 17 20.46 27.66 41.76
N VAL A 18 21.24 26.77 41.12
CA VAL A 18 20.85 26.12 39.88
C VAL A 18 19.76 25.12 40.24
N MET A 19 18.52 25.62 40.32
CA MET A 19 17.34 24.78 40.37
C MET A 19 17.27 23.95 39.10
N LEU A 20 17.02 22.66 39.33
CA LEU A 20 16.64 21.64 38.37
C LEU A 20 15.56 22.14 37.40
N VAL A 21 15.92 22.32 36.14
CA VAL A 21 14.99 22.04 35.04
C VAL A 21 15.75 21.16 34.06
N SER A 22 15.72 19.87 34.36
CA SER A 22 15.79 18.84 33.33
C SER A 22 14.61 19.11 32.38
N CYS A 23 14.83 19.92 31.37
CA CYS A 23 14.05 19.87 30.15
C CYS A 23 14.40 18.54 29.48
N GLY A 24 13.90 17.43 30.05
CA GLY A 24 13.52 16.29 29.25
C GLY A 24 12.55 16.86 28.23
N ASN A 25 13.04 17.06 27.02
CA ASN A 25 12.27 17.53 25.88
C ASN A 25 11.25 16.43 25.58
N LYS A 26 10.18 16.37 26.38
CA LYS A 26 8.92 15.76 26.00
C LYS A 26 8.48 16.60 24.82
N GLN A 27 8.91 16.18 23.63
CA GLN A 27 8.21 16.53 22.41
C GLN A 27 6.78 16.05 22.63
N GLU A 28 5.93 16.97 23.10
CA GLU A 28 4.49 16.85 22.96
C GLU A 28 4.26 16.62 21.48
N THR A 29 3.95 15.35 21.17
CA THR A 29 3.59 14.92 19.83
C THR A 29 2.29 15.63 19.52
N GLN A 30 2.36 16.74 18.77
CA GLN A 30 1.17 17.40 18.25
C GLN A 30 0.37 16.34 17.48
N GLU A 31 -0.81 16.01 18.01
CA GLU A 31 -1.71 15.05 17.41
C GLU A 31 -2.25 15.67 16.12
N GLU A 32 -1.67 15.26 15.00
CA GLU A 32 -2.01 15.74 13.68
C GLU A 32 -3.46 15.35 13.37
N LYS A 33 -4.34 16.34 13.13
CA LYS A 33 -5.75 16.10 12.79
C LYS A 33 -5.84 15.53 11.38
N LEU A 34 -5.89 14.21 11.28
CA LEU A 34 -6.09 13.48 10.04
C LEU A 34 -7.57 13.47 9.61
N PRO A 35 -7.87 13.40 8.31
CA PRO A 35 -9.20 13.08 7.80
C PRO A 35 -9.75 11.78 8.39
N ALA A 36 -11.08 11.66 8.43
CA ALA A 36 -11.72 10.43 8.88
C ALA A 36 -11.29 9.23 8.02
N GLY A 37 -10.94 8.11 8.68
CA GLY A 37 -10.50 6.88 8.00
C GLY A 37 -9.02 6.86 7.61
N MET A 38 -8.27 7.93 7.90
CA MET A 38 -6.84 7.98 7.61
C MET A 38 -6.00 7.59 8.83
N HIS A 39 -4.99 6.77 8.56
CA HIS A 39 -4.02 6.27 9.52
C HIS A 39 -2.68 6.99 9.35
N ALA A 40 -1.96 7.14 10.46
CA ALA A 40 -0.57 7.60 10.45
C ALA A 40 0.26 6.82 11.46
N GLY A 41 1.21 6.03 10.95
CA GLY A 41 2.11 5.22 11.75
C GLY A 41 3.56 5.67 11.62
N VAL A 42 4.32 5.62 12.72
CA VAL A 42 5.79 5.79 12.70
C VAL A 42 6.43 4.44 12.45
N ILE A 43 7.33 4.36 11.46
CA ILE A 43 8.00 3.11 11.12
C ILE A 43 9.05 2.78 12.17
N LYS A 44 8.94 1.61 12.78
CA LYS A 44 9.87 1.05 13.76
C LYS A 44 10.86 0.07 13.16
N GLU A 45 10.43 -0.65 12.13
CA GLU A 45 11.24 -1.63 11.42
C GLU A 45 10.81 -1.64 9.96
N LYS A 46 11.78 -1.79 9.04
CA LYS A 46 11.52 -1.95 7.61
C LYS A 46 12.24 -3.18 7.07
N ILE A 47 11.48 -4.02 6.36
CA ILE A 47 12.02 -5.14 5.60
C ILE A 47 11.65 -4.94 4.13
N ASP A 48 12.67 -4.71 3.30
CA ASP A 48 12.51 -4.57 1.86
C ASP A 48 12.49 -5.95 1.17
N THR A 49 11.63 -6.08 0.16
CA THR A 49 11.60 -7.19 -0.79
C THR A 49 11.52 -6.63 -2.21
N ASP A 50 11.55 -7.50 -3.22
CA ASP A 50 11.57 -7.07 -4.63
C ASP A 50 10.39 -6.16 -5.04
N SER A 51 9.20 -6.39 -4.48
CA SER A 51 7.97 -5.67 -4.88
C SER A 51 7.22 -5.00 -3.73
N TYR A 52 7.58 -5.30 -2.49
CA TYR A 52 6.91 -4.81 -1.29
C TYR A 52 7.92 -4.40 -0.22
N ALA A 53 7.52 -3.46 0.63
CA ALA A 53 8.16 -3.23 1.91
C ALA A 53 7.21 -3.66 3.03
N TYR A 54 7.72 -4.43 3.98
CA TYR A 54 7.02 -4.78 5.20
C TYR A 54 7.47 -3.80 6.27
N LEU A 55 6.53 -3.04 6.82
CA LEU A 55 6.80 -2.00 7.80
C LEU A 55 6.14 -2.39 9.12
N ASN A 56 6.93 -2.46 10.18
CA ASN A 56 6.40 -2.49 11.52
C ASN A 56 6.12 -1.04 11.93
N VAL A 57 4.87 -0.68 12.15
CA VAL A 57 4.46 0.70 12.42
C VAL A 57 3.87 0.84 13.81
N GLU A 58 4.14 1.96 14.46
CA GLU A 58 3.52 2.35 15.71
C GLU A 58 2.53 3.49 15.46
N GLU A 59 1.26 3.26 15.79
CA GLU A 59 0.19 4.23 15.73
C GLU A 59 -0.58 4.20 17.06
N LYS A 60 -0.73 5.36 17.72
CA LYS A 60 -1.50 5.51 18.97
C LYS A 60 -1.10 4.49 20.06
N GLY A 61 0.20 4.19 20.17
CA GLY A 61 0.75 3.25 21.15
C GLY A 61 0.54 1.77 20.82
N LYS A 62 0.01 1.44 19.64
CA LYS A 62 -0.11 0.07 19.14
C LYS A 62 0.89 -0.15 18.02
N THR A 63 1.51 -1.32 18.01
CA THR A 63 2.46 -1.73 16.99
C THR A 63 1.87 -2.85 16.15
N TYR A 64 1.89 -2.71 14.83
CA TYR A 64 1.39 -3.72 13.89
C TYR A 64 2.19 -3.72 12.59
N TRP A 65 2.10 -4.81 11.85
CA TRP A 65 2.75 -4.93 10.55
C TRP A 65 1.84 -4.45 9.43
N ILE A 66 2.42 -3.73 8.48
CA ILE A 66 1.81 -3.42 7.20
C ILE A 66 2.71 -3.89 6.05
N ALA A 67 2.10 -4.34 4.95
CA ALA A 67 2.76 -4.57 3.68
C ALA A 67 2.33 -3.47 2.72
N VAL A 68 3.31 -2.71 2.21
CA VAL A 68 3.10 -1.61 1.26
C VAL A 68 3.83 -1.92 -0.04
N PRO A 69 3.40 -1.39 -1.20
CA PRO A 69 4.23 -1.37 -2.39
C PRO A 69 5.60 -0.81 -2.06
N ALA A 70 6.66 -1.35 -2.67
CA ALA A 70 8.00 -0.85 -2.46
C ALA A 70 8.03 0.68 -2.64
N MET A 71 8.49 1.38 -1.60
CA MET A 71 8.59 2.83 -1.58
C MET A 71 9.86 3.23 -0.84
N ASP A 72 10.48 4.33 -1.26
CA ASP A 72 11.60 4.91 -0.54
C ASP A 72 11.08 5.54 0.74
N ILE A 73 10.97 4.79 1.83
CA ILE A 73 10.57 5.26 3.16
C ILE A 73 11.52 4.61 4.19
N LYS A 74 11.80 5.32 5.28
CA LYS A 74 12.82 4.90 6.26
C LYS A 74 12.25 4.70 7.65
N GLU A 75 12.96 3.94 8.48
CA GLU A 75 12.67 3.84 9.91
C GLU A 75 12.71 5.24 10.54
N GLY A 76 11.78 5.48 11.47
CA GLY A 76 11.53 6.79 12.08
C GLY A 76 10.65 7.74 11.25
N GLU A 77 10.42 7.47 9.95
CA GLU A 77 9.50 8.27 9.14
C GLU A 77 8.03 7.88 9.42
N LYS A 78 7.10 8.79 9.11
CA LYS A 78 5.66 8.52 9.13
C LYS A 78 5.18 7.99 7.79
N VAL A 79 4.35 6.96 7.83
CA VAL A 79 3.56 6.46 6.70
C VAL A 79 2.08 6.77 6.93
N TYR A 80 1.42 7.28 5.90
CA TYR A 80 0.00 7.59 5.88
C TYR A 80 -0.72 6.66 4.92
N PHE A 81 -1.91 6.20 5.29
CA PHE A 81 -2.71 5.34 4.44
C PHE A 81 -4.19 5.36 4.85
N SER A 82 -5.08 4.95 3.96
CA SER A 82 -6.52 4.86 4.24
C SER A 82 -7.16 3.59 3.66
N LYS A 83 -6.51 2.97 2.67
CA LYS A 83 -6.95 1.72 2.05
C LYS A 83 -6.03 0.59 2.48
N PHE A 84 -6.48 -0.19 3.46
CA PHE A 84 -5.78 -1.39 3.94
C PHE A 84 -6.70 -2.61 4.19
N MET A 85 -6.27 -3.82 3.84
CA MET A 85 -6.95 -5.08 4.18
C MET A 85 -6.24 -5.76 5.33
N GLU A 86 -6.95 -6.12 6.39
CA GLU A 86 -6.39 -6.95 7.45
C GLU A 86 -6.33 -8.42 7.01
N MET A 87 -5.12 -8.98 7.06
CA MET A 87 -4.86 -10.39 6.84
C MET A 87 -4.45 -11.05 8.14
N LYS A 88 -5.25 -12.01 8.61
CA LYS A 88 -4.96 -12.82 9.81
C LYS A 88 -4.27 -14.13 9.43
N ASN A 89 -3.35 -14.58 10.28
CA ASN A 89 -2.58 -15.81 10.10
C ASN A 89 -1.90 -15.89 8.72
N PHE A 90 -1.28 -14.79 8.29
CA PHE A 90 -0.65 -14.68 6.99
C PHE A 90 0.78 -15.21 7.01
N HIS A 91 1.08 -16.18 6.15
CA HIS A 91 2.43 -16.66 5.92
C HIS A 91 3.07 -15.95 4.72
N SER A 92 4.10 -15.12 4.95
CA SER A 92 4.90 -14.53 3.89
C SER A 92 5.90 -15.55 3.36
N LYS A 93 5.69 -16.00 2.11
CA LYS A 93 6.63 -16.89 1.42
C LYS A 93 8.00 -16.23 1.19
N THR A 94 8.00 -14.94 0.87
CA THR A 94 9.22 -14.19 0.58
C THR A 94 10.09 -14.02 1.81
N LEU A 95 9.46 -13.74 2.97
CA LEU A 95 10.18 -13.60 4.24
C LEU A 95 10.35 -14.91 4.99
N ASN A 96 9.68 -15.98 4.53
CA ASN A 96 9.50 -17.23 5.27
C ASN A 96 9.10 -16.97 6.73
N ARG A 97 8.10 -16.11 6.93
CA ARG A 97 7.67 -15.59 8.24
C ARG A 97 6.16 -15.54 8.35
N ASP A 98 5.65 -15.95 9.51
CA ASP A 98 4.24 -15.85 9.86
C ASP A 98 3.91 -14.53 10.56
N PHE A 99 2.74 -13.99 10.22
CA PHE A 99 2.12 -12.82 10.82
C PHE A 99 0.76 -13.21 11.38
N GLU A 100 0.55 -13.03 12.68
CA GLU A 100 -0.76 -13.22 13.31
C GLU A 100 -1.80 -12.26 12.69
N SER A 101 -1.39 -11.01 12.45
CA SER A 101 -2.13 -10.03 11.67
C SER A 101 -1.17 -9.09 10.93
N ILE A 102 -1.50 -8.74 9.70
CA ILE A 102 -0.77 -7.77 8.86
C ILE A 102 -1.77 -7.00 7.99
N LEU A 103 -1.56 -5.69 7.83
CA LEU A 103 -2.39 -4.88 6.93
C LEU A 103 -1.76 -4.77 5.55
N PHE A 104 -2.47 -5.18 4.51
CA PHE A 104 -2.06 -4.99 3.14
C PHE A 104 -2.56 -3.62 2.68
N VAL A 105 -1.65 -2.68 2.52
CA VAL A 105 -1.98 -1.26 2.29
C VAL A 105 -1.77 -0.92 0.83
N GLU A 106 -2.77 -0.32 0.19
CA GLU A 106 -2.71 0.06 -1.23
C GLU A 106 -2.24 1.49 -1.47
N ASP A 107 -2.54 2.42 -0.56
CA ASP A 107 -2.39 3.86 -0.75
C ASP A 107 -1.34 4.50 0.19
N ALA A 108 -0.32 3.73 0.57
CA ALA A 108 0.74 4.20 1.45
C ALA A 108 1.47 5.41 0.85
N ALA A 109 1.59 6.48 1.64
CA ALA A 109 2.23 7.73 1.24
C ALA A 109 3.04 8.35 2.38
N LYS A 110 3.99 9.23 2.03
CA LYS A 110 4.77 10.04 3.01
C LYS A 110 4.04 11.27 3.52
N THR A 111 2.93 11.66 2.89
CA THR A 111 2.11 12.80 3.27
C THR A 111 0.65 12.50 2.95
N TRP A 112 -0.25 13.03 3.79
CA TRP A 112 -1.69 12.92 3.58
C TRP A 112 -2.32 14.17 2.94
N LYS A 113 -1.60 15.28 2.87
CA LYS A 113 -2.13 16.52 2.29
C LYS A 113 -2.10 16.43 0.78
N THR A 114 -3.24 16.14 0.17
CA THR A 114 -3.46 16.25 -1.27
C THR A 114 -3.59 17.73 -1.66
N THR A 115 -2.71 18.24 -2.53
CA THR A 115 -3.00 19.47 -3.28
C THR A 115 -4.20 19.17 -4.18
N GLN A 116 -5.33 19.87 -4.00
CA GLN A 116 -6.48 19.77 -4.90
C GLN A 116 -6.03 20.12 -6.32
N GLY A 117 -6.23 19.18 -7.24
CA GLY A 117 -5.92 19.34 -8.65
C GLY A 117 -5.02 18.20 -9.13
N MET A 118 -5.59 17.38 -10.00
CA MET A 118 -4.92 16.28 -10.71
C MET A 118 -4.85 14.95 -9.94
N SER A 119 -5.79 14.06 -10.26
CA SER A 119 -5.53 12.62 -10.33
C SER A 119 -4.53 12.32 -11.45
N THR A 120 -3.36 12.94 -11.40
CA THR A 120 -2.15 12.37 -11.97
C THR A 120 -1.44 11.74 -10.80
N LEU A 121 -1.39 10.41 -10.85
CA LEU A 121 -0.33 9.64 -10.21
C LEU A 121 0.98 10.44 -10.36
N PRO A 122 1.74 10.71 -9.29
CA PRO A 122 3.10 11.22 -9.44
C PRO A 122 3.83 10.29 -10.43
N GLU A 123 4.36 10.83 -11.53
CA GLU A 123 5.31 10.12 -12.38
C GLU A 123 6.50 9.72 -11.51
N GLY A 124 6.47 8.48 -11.01
CA GLY A 124 7.32 8.09 -9.89
C GLY A 124 6.77 6.99 -8.99
N HIS A 125 5.73 6.23 -9.40
CA HIS A 125 5.71 4.83 -9.01
C HIS A 125 7.05 4.20 -9.38
N PRO A 126 7.64 3.28 -8.61
CA PRO A 126 8.73 2.49 -9.12
C PRO A 126 8.20 1.76 -10.35
N ASN A 127 8.53 2.31 -11.52
CA ASN A 127 8.75 1.54 -12.73
C ASN A 127 9.93 0.66 -12.36
N ILE A 128 9.65 -0.47 -11.69
CA ILE A 128 10.64 -1.51 -11.57
C ILE A 128 11.01 -1.79 -13.00
N LYS A 129 12.26 -1.49 -13.32
CA LYS A 129 12.95 -1.91 -14.53
C LYS A 129 12.99 -3.44 -14.52
N ASN A 130 11.84 -4.07 -14.68
CA ASN A 130 11.74 -5.38 -15.28
C ASN A 130 12.00 -5.12 -16.75
N LYS A 131 13.23 -5.46 -17.10
CA LYS A 131 13.81 -5.46 -18.43
C LYS A 131 12.77 -5.88 -19.47
N LYS A 132 12.49 -4.94 -20.40
CA LYS A 132 11.48 -4.93 -21.48
C LYS A 132 10.04 -4.88 -20.98
N ASP A 133 9.41 -3.70 -21.04
CA ASP A 133 8.00 -3.50 -21.43
C ASP A 133 7.66 -1.99 -21.42
N ASN A 134 8.36 -1.19 -22.23
CA ASN A 134 7.85 0.12 -22.68
C ASN A 134 7.01 -0.05 -23.96
N GLU A 135 6.60 -1.27 -24.28
CA GLU A 135 5.70 -1.51 -25.39
C GLU A 135 4.27 -1.26 -24.91
N PRO A 136 3.47 -0.48 -25.65
CA PRO A 136 2.06 -0.34 -25.34
C PRO A 136 1.44 -1.74 -25.30
N ILE A 137 0.85 -2.10 -24.16
CA ILE A 137 0.10 -3.35 -24.05
C ILE A 137 -0.99 -3.30 -25.11
N LYS A 138 -0.97 -4.26 -26.03
CA LYS A 138 -1.98 -4.40 -27.08
C LYS A 138 -2.28 -5.89 -27.25
N VAL A 139 -3.35 -6.33 -26.61
CA VAL A 139 -3.83 -7.71 -26.69
C VAL A 139 -5.11 -7.70 -27.51
N GLU A 140 -5.13 -8.46 -28.60
CA GLU A 140 -6.33 -8.59 -29.43
C GLU A 140 -7.45 -9.30 -28.66
N THR A 141 -8.67 -8.75 -28.75
CA THR A 141 -9.89 -9.33 -28.17
C THR A 141 -10.48 -10.37 -29.12
N PRO A 142 -10.43 -11.69 -28.81
CA PRO A 142 -11.00 -12.71 -29.68
C PRO A 142 -12.53 -12.65 -29.72
N ALA A 143 -13.15 -13.31 -30.70
CA ALA A 143 -14.61 -13.39 -30.77
C ALA A 143 -15.19 -14.06 -29.51
N GLY A 144 -16.22 -13.46 -28.91
CA GLY A 144 -16.83 -13.94 -27.66
C GLY A 144 -16.07 -13.55 -26.38
N PHE A 145 -15.02 -12.75 -26.49
CA PHE A 145 -14.36 -12.08 -25.37
C PHE A 145 -14.78 -10.61 -25.31
N VAL A 146 -14.63 -10.01 -24.14
CA VAL A 146 -14.89 -8.58 -23.90
C VAL A 146 -13.56 -7.92 -23.58
N SER A 147 -13.31 -6.75 -24.18
CA SER A 147 -12.14 -5.94 -23.86
C SER A 147 -12.27 -5.31 -22.46
N VAL A 148 -11.16 -4.95 -21.82
CA VAL A 148 -11.18 -4.32 -20.49
C VAL A 148 -11.96 -3.00 -20.52
N GLY A 149 -11.75 -2.15 -21.53
CA GLY A 149 -12.49 -0.93 -21.72
C GLY A 149 -13.99 -1.18 -21.90
N ASP A 150 -14.37 -2.21 -22.66
CA ASP A 150 -15.79 -2.54 -22.86
C ASP A 150 -16.47 -3.10 -21.61
N LEU A 151 -15.73 -3.74 -20.69
CA LEU A 151 -16.27 -4.14 -19.38
C LEU A 151 -16.70 -2.91 -18.58
N PHE A 152 -15.86 -1.88 -18.52
CA PHE A 152 -16.18 -0.64 -17.81
C PHE A 152 -17.28 0.16 -18.52
N LYS A 153 -17.22 0.24 -19.85
CA LYS A 153 -18.23 0.93 -20.66
C LYS A 153 -19.62 0.31 -20.51
N ASN A 154 -19.70 -1.02 -20.50
CA ASN A 154 -20.96 -1.77 -20.44
C ASN A 154 -21.19 -2.40 -19.06
N LYS A 155 -20.66 -1.78 -17.99
CA LYS A 155 -20.74 -2.27 -16.60
C LYS A 155 -22.17 -2.71 -16.24
N SER A 156 -23.16 -1.86 -16.48
CA SER A 156 -24.55 -2.11 -16.10
C SER A 156 -25.16 -3.32 -16.81
N ASP A 157 -24.77 -3.58 -18.05
CA ASP A 157 -25.30 -4.68 -18.85
C ASP A 157 -24.59 -6.01 -18.57
N LEU A 158 -23.34 -5.95 -18.11
CA LEU A 158 -22.49 -7.11 -17.90
C LEU A 158 -22.40 -7.55 -16.43
N ALA A 159 -22.78 -6.69 -15.48
CA ALA A 159 -22.79 -7.03 -14.07
C ALA A 159 -23.64 -8.29 -13.80
N GLY A 160 -23.08 -9.20 -13.00
CA GLY A 160 -23.65 -10.50 -12.68
C GLY A 160 -23.48 -11.56 -13.78
N LYS A 161 -22.95 -11.22 -14.96
CA LYS A 161 -22.75 -12.18 -16.06
C LYS A 161 -21.37 -12.80 -16.04
N THR A 162 -21.26 -14.01 -16.57
CA THR A 162 -19.97 -14.60 -16.89
C THR A 162 -19.37 -13.90 -18.10
N VAL A 163 -18.15 -13.40 -17.97
CA VAL A 163 -17.38 -12.74 -19.02
C VAL A 163 -16.09 -13.49 -19.29
N LYS A 164 -15.57 -13.35 -20.51
CA LYS A 164 -14.25 -13.84 -20.91
C LYS A 164 -13.39 -12.64 -21.28
N VAL A 165 -12.21 -12.54 -20.68
CA VAL A 165 -11.25 -11.48 -20.96
C VAL A 165 -9.92 -12.09 -21.36
N LYS A 166 -9.21 -11.46 -22.28
CA LYS A 166 -7.86 -11.84 -22.65
C LYS A 166 -6.96 -10.63 -22.46
N GLY A 167 -5.92 -10.79 -21.66
CA GLY A 167 -5.04 -9.67 -21.34
C GLY A 167 -3.75 -10.12 -20.70
N LYS A 168 -2.84 -9.17 -20.53
CA LYS A 168 -1.56 -9.34 -19.85
C LYS A 168 -1.74 -9.19 -18.35
N VAL A 169 -1.18 -10.11 -17.58
CA VAL A 169 -1.08 -9.99 -16.13
C VAL A 169 -0.05 -8.93 -15.79
N VAL A 170 -0.48 -7.83 -15.19
CA VAL A 170 0.40 -6.71 -14.81
C VAL A 170 0.75 -6.72 -13.33
N LYS A 171 -0.07 -7.38 -12.50
CA LYS A 171 0.18 -7.58 -11.06
C LYS A 171 -0.49 -8.86 -10.57
N TYR A 172 0.19 -9.58 -9.67
CA TYR A 172 -0.30 -10.82 -9.08
C TYR A 172 -0.02 -10.85 -7.57
N ASN A 173 -1.09 -10.94 -6.79
CA ASN A 173 -1.06 -10.93 -5.34
C ASN A 173 -1.75 -12.20 -4.79
N PRO A 174 -0.99 -13.26 -4.47
CA PRO A 174 -1.57 -14.51 -4.01
C PRO A 174 -1.99 -14.49 -2.54
N ASN A 175 -2.95 -15.34 -2.19
CA ASN A 175 -3.36 -15.66 -0.81
C ASN A 175 -3.86 -14.49 0.04
N ILE A 176 -4.56 -13.53 -0.57
CA ILE A 176 -5.26 -12.45 0.14
C ILE A 176 -6.72 -12.84 0.30
N MET A 177 -7.21 -12.89 1.54
CA MET A 177 -8.56 -13.35 1.90
C MET A 177 -8.91 -14.74 1.33
N GLY A 178 -7.94 -15.65 1.27
CA GLY A 178 -8.13 -16.99 0.69
C GLY A 178 -8.28 -17.02 -0.83
N LYS A 179 -7.92 -15.92 -1.53
CA LYS A 179 -7.95 -15.82 -2.99
C LYS A 179 -6.64 -15.22 -3.53
N ASN A 180 -6.41 -15.38 -4.82
CA ASN A 180 -5.38 -14.68 -5.57
C ASN A 180 -6.01 -13.47 -6.28
N TRP A 181 -5.33 -12.34 -6.28
CA TRP A 181 -5.78 -11.06 -6.80
C TRP A 181 -4.88 -10.66 -7.97
N ILE A 182 -5.46 -10.52 -9.15
CA ILE A 182 -4.74 -10.40 -10.42
C ILE A 182 -5.22 -9.16 -11.14
N HIS A 183 -4.30 -8.27 -11.47
CA HIS A 183 -4.59 -7.14 -12.35
C HIS A 183 -4.27 -7.53 -13.78
N ILE A 184 -5.24 -7.33 -14.68
CA ILE A 184 -5.14 -7.67 -16.09
C ILE A 184 -5.38 -6.40 -16.92
N GLN A 185 -4.54 -6.20 -17.94
CA GLN A 185 -4.67 -5.13 -18.93
C GLN A 185 -4.60 -5.69 -20.34
N ASP A 186 -5.42 -5.19 -21.26
CA ASP A 186 -5.38 -5.57 -22.68
C ASP A 186 -4.98 -4.43 -23.62
N GLY A 187 -4.77 -3.23 -23.06
CA GLY A 187 -4.46 -2.01 -23.81
C GLY A 187 -5.66 -1.11 -24.10
N THR A 188 -6.87 -1.57 -23.82
CA THR A 188 -8.09 -0.78 -23.95
C THR A 188 -8.42 -0.09 -22.63
N SER A 189 -9.10 1.05 -22.69
CA SER A 189 -9.59 1.75 -21.50
C SER A 189 -10.90 2.49 -21.78
N PHE A 190 -11.67 2.71 -20.73
CA PHE A 190 -12.86 3.55 -20.74
C PHE A 190 -12.79 4.52 -19.55
N GLU A 191 -12.89 5.83 -19.81
CA GLU A 191 -12.77 6.88 -18.78
C GLU A 191 -11.50 6.75 -17.92
N GLY A 192 -10.37 6.37 -18.53
CA GLY A 192 -9.10 6.15 -17.84
C GLY A 192 -8.99 4.82 -17.08
N LYS A 193 -10.02 3.96 -17.12
CA LYS A 193 -10.02 2.62 -16.51
C LYS A 193 -9.60 1.59 -17.56
N GLY A 194 -8.36 1.12 -17.46
CA GLY A 194 -7.78 0.11 -18.36
C GLY A 194 -7.21 -1.11 -17.64
N ASP A 195 -7.52 -1.25 -16.35
CA ASP A 195 -7.03 -2.31 -15.46
C ASP A 195 -8.24 -2.96 -14.79
N ILE A 196 -8.39 -4.27 -15.01
CA ILE A 196 -9.45 -5.06 -14.36
C ILE A 196 -8.85 -5.97 -13.31
N LEU A 197 -9.39 -5.89 -12.10
CA LEU A 197 -9.08 -6.82 -11.03
C LEU A 197 -9.84 -8.13 -11.23
N VAL A 198 -9.14 -9.24 -11.07
CA VAL A 198 -9.67 -10.60 -11.07
C VAL A 198 -9.34 -11.26 -9.75
N THR A 199 -10.32 -11.90 -9.10
CA THR A 199 -10.06 -12.83 -8.00
C THR A 199 -10.14 -14.27 -8.49
N SER A 200 -9.21 -15.13 -8.07
CA SER A 200 -9.10 -16.52 -8.54
C SER A 200 -8.50 -17.44 -7.48
N GLN A 201 -8.70 -18.76 -7.64
CA GLN A 201 -7.95 -19.80 -6.92
C GLN A 201 -6.71 -20.28 -7.70
N GLU A 202 -6.58 -19.89 -8.97
CA GLU A 202 -5.50 -20.31 -9.86
C GLU A 202 -4.28 -19.41 -9.72
N LYS A 203 -3.11 -19.95 -10.10
CA LYS A 203 -1.84 -19.22 -10.09
C LYS A 203 -1.62 -18.53 -11.44
N PHE A 204 -1.13 -17.30 -11.37
CA PHE A 204 -0.77 -16.49 -12.53
C PHE A 204 0.68 -16.05 -12.40
N ASN A 205 1.33 -15.74 -13.53
CA ASN A 205 2.63 -15.08 -13.54
C ASN A 205 2.48 -13.70 -14.15
N VAL A 206 3.18 -12.71 -13.58
CA VAL A 206 3.25 -11.37 -14.15
C VAL A 206 3.98 -11.43 -15.48
N GLY A 207 3.42 -10.75 -16.49
CA GLY A 207 3.93 -10.74 -17.86
C GLY A 207 3.19 -11.68 -18.81
N ASP A 208 2.52 -12.71 -18.29
CA ASP A 208 1.79 -13.68 -19.11
C ASP A 208 0.56 -13.05 -19.76
N VAL A 209 0.30 -13.39 -21.02
CA VAL A 209 -0.99 -13.12 -21.67
C VAL A 209 -1.90 -14.31 -21.44
N VAL A 210 -2.99 -14.08 -20.71
CA VAL A 210 -3.92 -15.12 -20.27
C VAL A 210 -5.33 -14.84 -20.75
N SER A 211 -6.09 -15.90 -20.98
CA SER A 211 -7.53 -15.86 -21.18
C SER A 211 -8.21 -16.28 -19.89
N VAL A 212 -9.06 -15.44 -19.32
CA VAL A 212 -9.74 -15.67 -18.04
C VAL A 212 -11.24 -15.60 -18.22
N GLN A 213 -11.95 -16.56 -17.63
CA GLN A 213 -13.40 -16.56 -17.52
C GLN A 213 -13.82 -16.43 -16.05
N GLY A 214 -14.74 -15.52 -15.74
CA GLY A 214 -15.29 -15.36 -14.39
C GLY A 214 -16.56 -14.52 -14.39
N THR A 215 -17.10 -14.24 -13.20
CA THR A 215 -18.33 -13.43 -13.06
C THR A 215 -17.97 -11.97 -12.89
N LEU A 216 -18.49 -11.09 -13.73
CA LEU A 216 -18.28 -9.65 -13.58
C LEU A 216 -19.17 -9.13 -12.44
N VAL A 217 -18.57 -8.47 -11.45
CA VAL A 217 -19.26 -7.96 -10.26
C VAL A 217 -19.03 -6.47 -10.14
N ALA A 218 -20.13 -5.74 -10.02
CA ALA A 218 -20.16 -4.29 -9.83
C ALA A 218 -20.27 -3.92 -8.35
N ASP A 219 -19.68 -2.78 -7.97
CA ASP A 219 -19.86 -2.12 -6.68
C ASP A 219 -19.60 -3.04 -5.47
N LYS A 220 -18.54 -3.84 -5.58
CA LYS A 220 -18.15 -4.79 -4.54
C LYS A 220 -17.44 -4.07 -3.40
N ASP A 221 -17.91 -4.29 -2.19
CA ASP A 221 -17.28 -3.82 -0.96
C ASP A 221 -16.71 -5.01 -0.18
N PHE A 222 -15.39 -5.03 0.01
CA PHE A 222 -14.70 -5.99 0.87
C PHE A 222 -14.47 -5.44 2.29
N GLY A 223 -14.96 -4.24 2.61
CA GLY A 223 -14.74 -3.54 3.87
C GLY A 223 -13.44 -2.75 3.91
N ALA A 224 -13.22 -1.99 4.99
CA ALA A 224 -11.97 -1.25 5.26
C ALA A 224 -11.46 -0.35 4.11
N GLY A 225 -12.36 0.16 3.26
CA GLY A 225 -12.02 1.02 2.12
C GLY A 225 -11.81 0.29 0.78
N TYR A 226 -11.92 -1.05 0.74
CA TYR A 226 -11.78 -1.87 -0.46
C TYR A 226 -13.09 -1.95 -1.22
N LYS A 227 -13.39 -0.86 -1.91
CA LYS A 227 -14.53 -0.76 -2.80
C LYS A 227 -14.04 -0.77 -4.23
N TYR A 228 -14.52 -1.75 -4.99
CA TYR A 228 -14.22 -1.88 -6.40
C TYR A 228 -15.49 -1.62 -7.19
N GLU A 229 -15.42 -0.62 -8.08
CA GLU A 229 -16.51 -0.30 -8.99
C GLU A 229 -16.85 -1.49 -9.89
N LEU A 230 -15.83 -2.25 -10.30
CA LEU A 230 -15.93 -3.41 -11.17
C LEU A 230 -14.76 -4.37 -10.94
N LEU A 231 -15.04 -5.68 -10.86
CA LEU A 231 -14.02 -6.74 -10.84
C LEU A 231 -14.60 -8.06 -11.38
N ILE A 232 -13.73 -9.03 -11.65
CA ILE A 232 -14.13 -10.39 -12.05
C ILE A 232 -13.91 -11.34 -10.86
N GLU A 233 -14.98 -11.96 -10.36
CA GLU A 233 -14.90 -12.99 -9.31
C GLU A 233 -14.77 -14.41 -9.88
N GLU A 234 -14.04 -15.25 -9.13
CA GLU A 234 -13.85 -16.68 -9.42
C GLU A 234 -13.29 -16.94 -10.83
N GLY A 235 -12.34 -16.11 -11.25
CA GLY A 235 -11.67 -16.22 -12.54
C GLY A 235 -10.95 -17.56 -12.70
N LYS A 236 -11.08 -18.17 -13.88
CA LYS A 236 -10.40 -19.41 -14.27
C LYS A 236 -9.69 -19.22 -15.59
N ILE A 237 -8.48 -19.76 -15.71
CA ILE A 237 -7.75 -19.76 -16.97
C ILE A 237 -8.47 -20.69 -17.96
N ILE A 238 -8.77 -20.16 -19.14
CA ILE A 238 -9.35 -20.90 -20.25
C ILE A 238 -8.34 -20.98 -21.40
N LYS A 239 -8.36 -22.09 -22.14
CA LYS A 239 -7.49 -22.32 -23.30
C LYS A 239 -8.18 -21.88 -24.59
#